data_AF-A0A0W0W0I3-F1
#
_entry.id   AF-A0A0W0W0I3-F1
#
_cell.length_a   1.000
_cell.length_b   1.000
_cell.length_c   1.000
_cell.angle_alpha   90.00
_cell.angle_beta   90.00
_cell.angle_gamma   90.00
#
_symmetry.space_group_name_H-M   'P 1'
#
loop_
_entity.id
_entity.type
_entity.pdbx_description
1 polymer ?
#
loop_
_entity_poly.entity_id
_entity_poly.type
_entity_poly.pdbx_seq_one_letter_code
_entity_poly.pdbx_strand_id
1 'polypeptide(L)'
;MNSPFNANKKRKSFGWWQMLLFVLLFIGFLLFLFPKKLFINTLLQNKEPSAVSISYLKNLVENNPKDMNLRWNLAQQQFQVGQIEDAKKTIAPLVTFKPNTQFQWRTLWLYYKIISIEAFQLKEKSLPRKEKEAILKSLRGILAQSPQLTSSELIELADSALAYEQPALANELYRKITLLPGTQSIAFYAKAGRAALYIKDYQGSANFYLTAMQKSTSIDEKRLYYTKALDSLSAGGVESKALEFAQKNIDGLEKDKNTLIYLAKLALRVGQQKAAEQYINQLLQLNYRGSAP
;
A
#
# COMPACT_ATOMS: atom_id res chain seq x y z
N MET A 1 -37.22 79.72 -37.40
CA MET A 1 -37.80 78.88 -36.33
C MET A 1 -37.27 77.46 -36.50
N ASN A 2 -36.72 76.91 -35.41
CA ASN A 2 -35.96 75.67 -35.28
C ASN A 2 -36.76 74.40 -35.64
N SER A 3 -36.10 73.37 -36.21
CA SER A 3 -36.20 71.93 -35.82
C SER A 3 -35.53 70.96 -36.84
N PRO A 4 -35.22 69.69 -36.48
CA PRO A 4 -33.83 69.19 -36.49
C PRO A 4 -33.57 67.92 -37.34
N PHE A 5 -32.30 67.50 -37.34
CA PHE A 5 -31.74 66.19 -37.70
C PHE A 5 -32.73 65.02 -37.80
N ASN A 6 -32.64 64.23 -38.87
CA ASN A 6 -33.12 62.85 -38.84
C ASN A 6 -32.15 61.89 -39.55
N ALA A 7 -31.37 61.18 -38.72
CA ALA A 7 -30.44 60.14 -39.14
C ALA A 7 -31.21 58.84 -39.42
N ASN A 8 -31.34 58.45 -40.69
CA ASN A 8 -32.02 57.21 -41.05
C ASN A 8 -31.04 56.02 -41.09
N LYS A 9 -30.81 55.41 -39.93
CA LYS A 9 -30.00 54.19 -39.78
C LYS A 9 -30.89 52.97 -40.05
N LYS A 10 -30.90 52.47 -41.30
CA LYS A 10 -31.60 51.21 -41.66
C LYS A 10 -31.02 50.04 -40.86
N ARG A 11 -31.72 49.60 -39.81
CA ARG A 11 -31.47 48.30 -39.16
C ARG A 11 -31.98 47.21 -40.09
N LYS A 12 -31.06 46.49 -40.75
CA LYS A 12 -31.38 45.21 -41.39
C LYS A 12 -31.82 44.24 -40.28
N SER A 13 -33.11 43.95 -40.16
CA SER A 13 -33.58 42.92 -39.24
C SER A 13 -33.10 41.58 -39.78
N PHE A 14 -32.34 40.87 -38.96
CA PHE A 14 -31.91 39.50 -39.20
C PHE A 14 -33.16 38.65 -39.53
N GLY A 15 -33.19 38.02 -40.71
CA GLY A 15 -34.35 37.25 -41.14
C GLY A 15 -34.55 36.04 -40.22
N TRP A 16 -35.78 35.77 -39.79
CA TRP A 16 -36.10 34.65 -38.88
C TRP A 16 -35.55 33.30 -39.37
N TRP A 17 -35.48 33.10 -40.69
CA TRP A 17 -34.85 31.94 -41.32
C TRP A 17 -33.34 31.83 -41.08
N GLN A 18 -32.62 32.96 -41.02
CA GLN A 18 -31.20 32.97 -40.67
C GLN A 18 -30.98 32.64 -39.20
N MET A 19 -31.92 33.01 -38.32
CA MET A 19 -31.93 32.59 -36.92
C MET A 19 -32.13 31.08 -36.78
N LEU A 20 -33.08 30.49 -37.51
CA LEU A 20 -33.29 29.03 -37.53
C LEU A 20 -32.06 28.28 -38.00
N LEU A 21 -31.43 28.75 -39.07
CA LEU A 21 -30.20 28.17 -39.60
C LEU A 21 -29.05 28.27 -38.59
N PHE A 22 -28.93 29.42 -37.92
CA PHE A 22 -27.93 29.61 -36.88
C PHE A 22 -28.17 28.70 -35.66
N VAL A 23 -29.42 28.52 -35.24
CA VAL A 23 -29.78 27.62 -34.13
C VAL A 23 -29.50 26.16 -34.50
N LEU A 24 -29.85 25.72 -35.71
CA LEU A 24 -29.56 24.36 -36.18
C LEU A 24 -28.05 24.11 -36.28
N LEU A 25 -27.30 25.09 -36.79
CA LEU A 25 -25.85 25.00 -36.91
C LEU A 25 -25.19 25.04 -35.54
N PHE A 26 -25.72 25.82 -34.60
CA PHE A 26 -25.26 25.86 -33.22
C PHE A 26 -25.55 24.56 -32.46
N ILE A 27 -26.72 23.95 -32.67
CA ILE A 27 -27.07 22.63 -32.10
C ILE A 27 -26.18 21.53 -32.71
N GLY A 28 -25.97 21.54 -34.03
CA GLY A 28 -25.07 20.62 -34.71
C GLY A 28 -23.62 20.77 -34.23
N PHE A 29 -23.17 22.02 -34.05
CA PHE A 29 -21.85 22.35 -33.50
C PHE A 29 -21.71 21.89 -32.04
N LEU A 30 -22.74 22.06 -31.21
CA LEU A 30 -22.78 21.53 -29.84
C LEU A 30 -22.73 20.00 -29.81
N LEU A 31 -23.46 19.31 -30.69
CA LEU A 31 -23.39 17.85 -30.80
C LEU A 31 -22.02 17.36 -31.31
N PHE A 32 -21.35 18.16 -32.14
CA PHE A 32 -20.02 17.87 -32.66
C PHE A 32 -18.91 18.15 -31.63
N LEU A 33 -19.02 19.21 -30.83
CA LEU A 33 -18.07 19.56 -29.76
C LEU A 33 -18.19 18.68 -28.51
N PHE A 34 -19.36 18.10 -28.26
CA PHE A 34 -19.62 17.26 -27.08
C PHE A 34 -20.03 15.83 -27.46
N PRO A 35 -19.12 15.01 -28.02
CA PRO A 35 -19.39 13.60 -28.24
C PRO A 35 -19.58 12.91 -26.88
N LYS A 36 -20.84 12.66 -26.49
CA LYS A 36 -21.25 12.03 -25.21
C LYS A 36 -20.42 10.80 -24.84
N LYS A 37 -19.93 10.04 -25.83
CA LYS A 37 -19.11 8.83 -25.63
C LYS A 37 -17.67 9.12 -25.17
N LEU A 38 -17.10 10.27 -25.52
CA LEU A 38 -15.74 10.65 -25.08
C LEU A 38 -15.72 11.21 -23.65
N PHE A 39 -16.77 11.93 -23.25
CA PHE A 39 -16.91 12.44 -21.88
C PHE A 39 -17.15 11.34 -20.85
N ILE A 40 -17.96 10.32 -21.17
CA ILE A 40 -18.19 9.20 -20.25
C ILE A 40 -16.90 8.42 -20.04
N ASN A 41 -16.15 8.09 -21.10
CA ASN A 41 -14.89 7.36 -20.97
C ASN A 41 -13.80 8.16 -20.24
N THR A 42 -13.73 9.48 -20.43
CA THR A 42 -12.77 10.33 -19.70
C THR A 42 -13.19 10.56 -18.26
N LEU A 43 -14.48 10.67 -17.91
CA LEU A 43 -14.93 10.77 -16.51
C LEU A 43 -14.81 9.45 -15.74
N LEU A 44 -14.98 8.31 -16.43
CA LEU A 44 -14.69 6.97 -15.89
C LEU A 44 -13.18 6.74 -15.70
N GLN A 45 -12.32 7.52 -16.37
CA GLN A 45 -10.85 7.43 -16.31
C GLN A 45 -10.18 8.61 -15.59
N ASN A 46 -10.89 9.70 -15.32
CA ASN A 46 -10.35 10.92 -14.72
C ASN A 46 -10.03 10.65 -13.25
N LYS A 47 -8.74 10.74 -12.93
CA LYS A 47 -8.18 10.56 -11.58
C LYS A 47 -8.50 11.69 -10.60
N GLU A 48 -8.96 12.83 -11.10
CA GLU A 48 -9.21 14.04 -10.31
C GLU A 48 -10.71 14.16 -9.99
N PRO A 49 -11.12 13.96 -8.73
CA PRO A 49 -12.51 14.09 -8.34
C PRO A 49 -12.93 15.57 -8.32
N SER A 50 -14.04 15.91 -8.97
CA SER A 50 -14.62 17.25 -8.94
C SER A 50 -16.05 17.22 -8.37
N ALA A 51 -16.43 18.25 -7.62
CA ALA A 51 -17.77 18.35 -7.03
C ALA A 51 -18.89 18.26 -8.11
N VAL A 52 -18.62 18.83 -9.30
CA VAL A 52 -19.53 18.76 -10.46
C VAL A 52 -19.67 17.33 -11.00
N SER A 53 -18.56 16.56 -11.05
CA SER A 53 -18.58 15.14 -11.43
C SER A 53 -19.39 14.29 -10.46
N ILE A 54 -19.26 14.52 -9.15
CA ILE A 54 -20.00 13.77 -8.11
C ILE A 54 -21.51 14.02 -8.22
N SER A 55 -21.95 15.29 -8.34
CA SER A 55 -23.38 15.60 -8.50
C SER A 55 -23.96 14.97 -9.77
N TYR A 56 -23.21 14.98 -10.87
CA TYR A 56 -23.63 14.32 -12.11
C TYR A 56 -23.72 12.80 -11.95
N LEU A 57 -22.70 12.16 -11.37
CA LEU A 57 -22.71 10.73 -11.10
C LEU A 57 -23.82 10.32 -10.14
N LYS A 58 -24.13 11.13 -9.13
CA LYS A 58 -25.25 10.92 -8.22
C LYS A 58 -26.57 10.86 -8.99
N ASN A 59 -26.84 11.84 -9.84
CA ASN A 59 -28.05 11.85 -10.69
C ASN A 59 -28.08 10.64 -11.64
N LEU A 60 -26.94 10.23 -12.19
CA LEU A 60 -26.87 9.04 -13.05
C LEU A 60 -27.16 7.74 -12.30
N VAL A 61 -26.66 7.59 -11.07
CA VAL A 61 -26.92 6.44 -10.21
C VAL A 61 -28.38 6.41 -9.74
N GLU A 62 -28.98 7.56 -9.43
CA GLU A 62 -30.39 7.66 -9.08
C GLU A 62 -31.30 7.19 -10.24
N ASN A 63 -30.95 7.56 -11.47
CA ASN A 63 -31.67 7.13 -12.67
C ASN A 63 -31.35 5.69 -13.10
N ASN A 64 -30.18 5.16 -12.74
CA ASN A 64 -29.74 3.81 -13.11
C ASN A 64 -29.26 3.03 -11.87
N PRO A 65 -30.15 2.74 -10.90
CA PRO A 65 -29.75 2.21 -9.59
C PRO A 65 -29.18 0.80 -9.65
N LYS A 66 -29.27 0.09 -10.78
CA LYS A 66 -28.71 -1.27 -10.96
C LYS A 66 -27.33 -1.27 -11.61
N ASP A 67 -26.86 -0.13 -12.11
CA ASP A 67 -25.54 -0.05 -12.73
C ASP A 67 -24.44 -0.06 -11.64
N MET A 68 -23.79 -1.22 -11.52
CA MET A 68 -22.74 -1.45 -10.53
C MET A 68 -21.51 -0.59 -10.78
N ASN A 69 -21.16 -0.31 -12.04
CA ASN A 69 -19.98 0.49 -12.38
C ASN A 69 -20.20 1.95 -12.02
N LEU A 70 -21.38 2.51 -12.32
CA LEU A 70 -21.73 3.88 -11.93
C LEU A 70 -21.70 4.07 -10.41
N ARG A 71 -22.27 3.12 -9.66
CA ARG A 71 -22.22 3.13 -8.19
C ARG A 71 -20.78 3.04 -7.67
N TRP A 72 -19.96 2.13 -8.21
CA TRP A 72 -18.59 1.97 -7.76
C TRP A 72 -17.75 3.23 -8.01
N ASN A 73 -17.88 3.83 -9.19
CA ASN A 73 -17.18 5.08 -9.52
C ASN A 73 -17.63 6.26 -8.64
N LEU A 74 -18.94 6.39 -8.39
CA LEU A 74 -19.46 7.40 -7.47
C LEU A 74 -18.88 7.21 -6.06
N ALA A 75 -18.89 5.98 -5.53
CA ALA A 75 -18.32 5.68 -4.22
C ALA A 75 -16.82 5.97 -4.15
N GLN A 76 -16.08 5.67 -5.22
CA GLN A 76 -14.65 5.97 -5.31
C GLN A 76 -14.39 7.48 -5.27
N GLN A 77 -15.13 8.27 -6.05
CA GLN A 77 -14.98 9.73 -6.04
C GLN A 77 -15.37 10.33 -4.69
N GLN A 78 -16.49 9.88 -4.10
CA GLN A 78 -16.92 10.28 -2.75
C GLN A 78 -15.83 9.99 -1.71
N PHE A 79 -15.21 8.82 -1.76
CA PHE A 79 -14.10 8.46 -0.89
C PHE A 79 -12.88 9.39 -1.06
N GLN A 80 -12.49 9.69 -2.31
CA GLN A 80 -11.34 10.55 -2.60
C GLN A 80 -11.52 11.98 -2.10
N VAL A 81 -12.75 12.52 -2.08
CA VAL A 81 -13.05 13.87 -1.56
C VAL A 81 -13.42 13.89 -0.07
N GLY A 82 -13.33 12.74 0.62
CA GLY A 82 -13.62 12.64 2.05
C GLY A 82 -15.11 12.56 2.42
N GLN A 83 -16.03 12.35 1.47
CA GLN A 83 -17.45 12.06 1.73
C GLN A 83 -17.64 10.61 2.17
N ILE A 84 -17.05 10.23 3.32
CA ILE A 84 -16.92 8.83 3.76
C ILE A 84 -18.28 8.15 3.97
N GLU A 85 -19.23 8.83 4.61
CA GLU A 85 -20.57 8.29 4.87
C GLU A 85 -21.34 8.03 3.58
N ASP A 86 -21.25 8.94 2.61
CA ASP A 86 -21.91 8.77 1.32
C ASP A 86 -21.23 7.67 0.49
N ALA A 87 -19.88 7.62 0.49
CA ALA A 87 -19.12 6.56 -0.16
C ALA A 87 -19.54 5.18 0.36
N LYS A 88 -19.71 5.05 1.69
CA LYS A 88 -20.17 3.82 2.32
C LYS A 88 -21.57 3.42 1.87
N LYS A 89 -22.53 4.36 1.88
CA LYS A 89 -23.90 4.09 1.44
C LYS A 89 -23.94 3.67 -0.03
N THR A 90 -23.16 4.34 -0.88
CA THR A 90 -23.10 4.05 -2.31
C THR A 90 -22.49 2.68 -2.61
N ILE A 91 -21.40 2.31 -1.91
CA ILE A 91 -20.70 1.05 -2.15
C ILE A 91 -21.37 -0.16 -1.49
N ALA A 92 -22.09 0.03 -0.38
CA ALA A 92 -22.61 -1.07 0.45
C ALA A 92 -23.40 -2.14 -0.34
N PRO A 93 -24.29 -1.80 -1.30
CA PRO A 93 -25.01 -2.80 -2.10
C PRO A 93 -24.12 -3.65 -3.01
N LEU A 94 -22.89 -3.22 -3.29
CA LEU A 94 -21.93 -3.94 -4.14
C LEU A 94 -21.01 -4.86 -3.33
N VAL A 95 -20.98 -4.73 -2.01
CA VAL A 95 -20.06 -5.47 -1.14
C VAL A 95 -20.49 -6.94 -1.06
N THR A 96 -19.54 -7.83 -1.33
CA THR A 96 -19.67 -9.27 -1.06
C THR A 96 -18.51 -9.72 -0.18
N PHE A 97 -18.81 -10.52 0.84
CA PHE A 97 -17.82 -11.12 1.74
C PHE A 97 -17.26 -12.45 1.21
N LYS A 98 -17.69 -12.86 0.01
CA LYS A 98 -17.14 -14.00 -0.74
C LYS A 98 -16.82 -13.57 -2.18
N PRO A 99 -15.83 -12.67 -2.36
CA PRO A 99 -15.49 -12.14 -3.68
C PRO A 99 -14.88 -13.23 -4.58
N ASN A 100 -15.39 -13.34 -5.80
CA ASN A 100 -14.90 -14.27 -6.83
C ASN A 100 -14.44 -13.57 -8.12
N THR A 101 -14.87 -12.33 -8.37
CA THR A 101 -14.41 -11.52 -9.50
C THR A 101 -13.45 -10.42 -9.08
N GLN A 102 -12.64 -9.92 -10.02
CA GLN A 102 -11.77 -8.76 -9.79
C GLN A 102 -12.56 -7.56 -9.26
N PHE A 103 -13.72 -7.28 -9.86
CA PHE A 103 -14.58 -6.18 -9.43
C PHE A 103 -15.01 -6.30 -7.96
N GLN A 104 -15.38 -7.51 -7.52
CA GLN A 104 -15.76 -7.76 -6.13
C GLN A 104 -14.58 -7.59 -5.16
N TRP A 105 -13.38 -8.03 -5.54
CA TRP A 105 -12.17 -7.80 -4.74
C TRP A 105 -11.84 -6.31 -4.60
N ARG A 106 -11.89 -5.54 -5.69
CA ARG A 106 -11.65 -4.09 -5.66
C ARG A 106 -12.72 -3.35 -4.86
N THR A 107 -13.96 -3.79 -4.95
CA THR A 107 -15.08 -3.29 -4.14
C THR A 107 -14.84 -3.54 -2.65
N LEU A 108 -14.45 -4.76 -2.28
CA LEU A 108 -14.16 -5.11 -0.88
C LEU A 108 -12.96 -4.32 -0.33
N TRP A 109 -11.93 -4.10 -1.15
CA TRP A 109 -10.80 -3.25 -0.80
C TRP A 109 -11.22 -1.81 -0.52
N LEU A 110 -12.01 -1.18 -1.40
CA LEU A 110 -12.53 0.17 -1.17
C LEU A 110 -13.40 0.24 0.09
N TYR A 111 -14.26 -0.75 0.31
CA TYR A 111 -15.06 -0.84 1.53
C TYR A 111 -14.19 -0.94 2.79
N TYR A 112 -13.13 -1.76 2.78
CA TYR A 112 -12.16 -1.84 3.87
C TYR A 112 -11.50 -0.47 4.16
N LYS A 113 -11.11 0.29 3.14
CA LYS A 113 -10.54 1.63 3.32
C LYS A 113 -11.54 2.61 3.94
N ILE A 114 -12.79 2.59 3.49
CA ILE A 114 -13.88 3.40 4.05
C ILE A 114 -14.07 3.10 5.55
N ILE A 115 -14.23 1.81 5.91
CA ILE A 115 -14.43 1.40 7.31
C ILE A 115 -13.18 1.73 8.17
N SER A 116 -11.98 1.67 7.59
CA SER A 116 -10.74 2.02 8.29
C SER A 116 -10.71 3.50 8.69
N ILE A 117 -11.06 4.41 7.77
CA ILE A 117 -11.15 5.85 8.07
C ILE A 117 -12.24 6.12 9.11
N GLU A 118 -13.41 5.51 8.93
CA GLU A 118 -14.51 5.60 9.87
C GLU A 118 -14.13 5.14 11.29
N ALA A 119 -13.35 4.08 11.43
CA ALA A 119 -12.88 3.59 12.73
C ALA A 119 -11.88 4.56 13.36
N PHE A 120 -11.00 5.16 12.55
CA PHE A 120 -9.98 6.10 13.00
C PHE A 120 -10.58 7.41 13.55
N GLN A 121 -11.69 7.89 12.97
CA GLN A 121 -12.39 9.10 13.41
C GLN A 121 -13.12 8.93 14.76
N LEU A 122 -13.35 7.69 15.21
CA LEU A 122 -14.03 7.42 16.47
C LEU A 122 -13.08 7.50 17.66
N LYS A 123 -13.63 7.94 18.81
CA LYS A 123 -12.89 8.02 20.08
C LYS A 123 -12.26 6.67 20.42
N GLU A 124 -11.01 6.71 20.84
CA GLU A 124 -10.27 5.53 21.29
C GLU A 124 -11.05 4.80 22.39
N LYS A 125 -11.09 3.47 22.34
CA LYS A 125 -11.78 2.56 23.28
C LYS A 125 -13.32 2.67 23.33
N SER A 126 -13.96 3.50 22.50
CA SER A 126 -15.41 3.54 22.39
C SER A 126 -15.99 2.23 21.81
N LEU A 127 -17.22 1.87 22.20
CA LEU A 127 -17.89 0.68 21.70
C LEU A 127 -18.04 0.67 20.16
N PRO A 128 -18.49 1.77 19.51
CA PRO A 128 -18.58 1.81 18.05
C PRO A 128 -17.24 1.57 17.35
N ARG A 129 -16.12 2.03 17.94
CA ARG A 129 -14.79 1.78 17.38
C ARG A 129 -14.43 0.30 17.46
N LYS A 130 -14.69 -0.35 18.60
CA LYS A 130 -14.44 -1.80 18.77
C LYS A 130 -15.24 -2.64 17.77
N GLU A 131 -16.49 -2.27 17.51
CA GLU A 131 -17.32 -2.93 16.50
C GLU A 131 -16.73 -2.80 15.09
N LYS A 132 -16.29 -1.59 14.70
CA LYS A 132 -15.62 -1.39 13.41
C LYS A 132 -14.29 -2.14 13.33
N GLU A 133 -13.50 -2.18 14.41
CA GLU A 133 -12.25 -2.93 14.48
C GLU A 133 -12.48 -4.45 14.32
N ALA A 134 -13.58 -5.00 14.85
CA ALA A 134 -13.97 -6.39 14.63
C ALA A 134 -14.33 -6.66 13.16
N ILE A 135 -15.06 -5.75 12.51
CA ILE A 135 -15.36 -5.83 11.07
C ILE A 135 -14.04 -5.79 10.26
N LEU A 136 -13.15 -4.85 10.58
CA LEU A 136 -11.86 -4.72 9.91
C LEU A 136 -10.97 -5.94 10.09
N LYS A 137 -11.02 -6.61 11.25
CA LYS A 137 -10.34 -7.89 11.49
C LYS A 137 -10.83 -8.95 10.50
N SER A 138 -12.14 -9.13 10.36
CA SER A 138 -12.71 -10.10 9.40
C SER A 138 -12.38 -9.74 7.95
N LEU A 139 -12.46 -8.45 7.59
CA LEU A 139 -12.12 -7.96 6.25
C LEU A 139 -10.66 -8.23 5.89
N ARG A 140 -9.73 -8.04 6.83
CA ARG A 140 -8.31 -8.34 6.60
C ARG A 140 -8.05 -9.81 6.31
N GLY A 141 -8.72 -10.71 7.04
CA GLY A 141 -8.63 -12.15 6.78
C GLY A 141 -9.11 -12.52 5.36
N ILE A 142 -10.21 -11.92 4.90
CA ILE A 142 -10.72 -12.15 3.53
C ILE A 142 -9.76 -11.55 2.49
N LEU A 143 -9.35 -10.28 2.68
CA LEU A 143 -8.50 -9.55 1.74
C LEU A 143 -7.10 -10.15 1.59
N ALA A 144 -6.57 -10.82 2.62
CA ALA A 144 -5.29 -11.50 2.54
C ALA A 144 -5.26 -12.60 1.46
N GLN A 145 -6.42 -13.22 1.19
CA GLN A 145 -6.58 -14.23 0.15
C GLN A 145 -6.75 -13.65 -1.25
N SER A 146 -6.87 -12.33 -1.38
CA SER A 146 -7.09 -11.69 -2.67
C SER A 146 -5.91 -11.94 -3.62
N PRO A 147 -6.18 -12.41 -4.86
CA PRO A 147 -5.17 -12.49 -5.91
C PRO A 147 -4.97 -11.13 -6.63
N GLN A 148 -5.76 -10.11 -6.28
CA GLN A 148 -5.87 -8.87 -7.05
C GLN A 148 -5.19 -7.66 -6.38
N LEU A 149 -4.72 -7.81 -5.13
CA LEU A 149 -4.05 -6.72 -4.42
C LEU A 149 -2.63 -6.52 -4.94
N THR A 150 -2.27 -5.26 -5.15
CA THR A 150 -0.91 -4.87 -5.51
C THR A 150 0.04 -5.02 -4.33
N SER A 151 1.36 -5.03 -4.58
CA SER A 151 2.37 -5.08 -3.50
C SER A 151 2.18 -3.95 -2.47
N SER A 152 1.84 -2.74 -2.92
CA SER A 152 1.58 -1.60 -2.02
C SER A 152 0.35 -1.82 -1.14
N GLU A 153 -0.74 -2.36 -1.71
CA GLU A 153 -1.97 -2.64 -0.96
C GLU A 153 -1.77 -3.80 0.02
N LEU A 154 -0.96 -4.81 -0.33
CA LEU A 154 -0.56 -5.86 0.60
C LEU A 154 0.30 -5.32 1.74
N ILE A 155 1.19 -4.37 1.49
CA ILE A 155 1.97 -3.69 2.54
C ILE A 155 1.03 -2.92 3.46
N GLU A 156 0.09 -2.14 2.93
CA GLU A 156 -0.92 -1.41 3.71
C GLU A 156 -1.73 -2.38 4.60
N LEU A 157 -2.14 -3.52 4.03
CA LEU A 157 -2.87 -4.57 4.74
C LEU A 157 -2.02 -5.24 5.84
N ALA A 158 -0.74 -5.52 5.56
CA ALA A 158 0.20 -6.13 6.52
C ALA A 158 0.52 -5.18 7.68
N ASP A 159 0.74 -3.90 7.39
CA ASP A 159 0.99 -2.87 8.38
C ASP A 159 -0.23 -2.67 9.29
N SER A 160 -1.43 -2.62 8.70
CA SER A 160 -2.68 -2.62 9.47
C SER A 160 -2.82 -3.88 10.31
N ALA A 161 -2.51 -5.06 9.77
CA ALA A 161 -2.57 -6.30 10.52
C ALA A 161 -1.65 -6.30 11.74
N LEU A 162 -0.43 -5.79 11.59
CA LEU A 162 0.53 -5.67 12.68
C LEU A 162 0.06 -4.66 13.75
N ALA A 163 -0.48 -3.51 13.34
CA ALA A 163 -0.97 -2.47 14.24
C ALA A 163 -2.18 -2.92 15.10
N TYR A 164 -3.00 -3.82 14.56
CA TYR A 164 -4.22 -4.33 15.22
C TYR A 164 -4.07 -5.80 15.66
N GLU A 165 -2.90 -6.11 16.25
CA GLU A 165 -2.58 -7.36 16.96
C GLU A 165 -2.86 -8.65 16.16
N GLN A 166 -2.64 -8.63 14.84
CA GLN A 166 -2.68 -9.80 13.96
C GLN A 166 -1.31 -10.07 13.32
N PRO A 167 -0.28 -10.36 14.13
CA PRO A 167 1.09 -10.54 13.65
C PRO A 167 1.26 -11.80 12.79
N ALA A 168 0.46 -12.84 12.99
CA ALA A 168 0.47 -14.03 12.14
C ALA A 168 0.02 -13.71 10.72
N LEU A 169 -1.08 -12.95 10.57
CA LEU A 169 -1.58 -12.47 9.28
C LEU A 169 -0.59 -11.50 8.63
N ALA A 170 0.01 -10.60 9.42
CA ALA A 170 1.04 -9.69 8.92
C ALA A 170 2.24 -10.47 8.37
N ASN A 171 2.73 -11.49 9.08
CA ASN A 171 3.83 -12.34 8.61
C ASN A 171 3.49 -13.07 7.31
N GLU A 172 2.28 -13.63 7.20
CA GLU A 172 1.80 -14.26 5.97
C GLU A 172 1.84 -13.29 4.79
N LEU A 173 1.32 -12.08 4.98
CA LEU A 173 1.30 -11.03 3.95
C LEU A 173 2.71 -10.59 3.57
N TYR A 174 3.62 -10.39 4.52
CA TYR A 174 5.02 -10.07 4.22
C TYR A 174 5.70 -11.15 3.37
N ARG A 175 5.49 -12.42 3.71
CA ARG A 175 5.99 -13.54 2.90
C ARG A 175 5.38 -13.52 1.49
N LYS A 176 4.06 -13.31 1.37
CA LYS A 176 3.39 -13.20 0.07
C LYS A 176 4.00 -12.09 -0.80
N ILE A 177 4.29 -10.92 -0.21
CA ILE A 177 4.91 -9.78 -0.93
C ILE A 177 6.29 -10.14 -1.47
N THR A 178 7.09 -10.94 -0.75
CA THR A 178 8.42 -11.37 -1.24
C THR A 178 8.39 -12.31 -2.44
N LEU A 179 7.23 -12.92 -2.73
CA LEU A 179 7.04 -13.75 -3.92
C LEU A 179 6.61 -12.93 -5.15
N LEU A 180 6.23 -11.67 -4.95
CA LEU A 180 5.80 -10.79 -6.04
C LEU A 180 7.02 -10.10 -6.69
N PRO A 181 6.98 -9.85 -8.01
CA PRO A 181 8.01 -9.07 -8.68
C PRO A 181 8.18 -7.68 -8.05
N GLY A 182 9.43 -7.28 -7.83
CA GLY A 182 9.78 -5.96 -7.31
C GLY A 182 10.85 -6.02 -6.22
N THR A 183 11.45 -4.86 -5.93
CA THR A 183 12.40 -4.71 -4.82
C THR A 183 11.74 -3.93 -3.70
N GLN A 184 11.71 -4.52 -2.51
CA GLN A 184 11.27 -3.83 -1.29
C GLN A 184 12.45 -3.14 -0.59
N SER A 185 12.13 -2.13 0.22
CA SER A 185 13.13 -1.39 1.00
C SER A 185 13.72 -2.24 2.11
N ILE A 186 14.90 -1.86 2.62
CA ILE A 186 15.52 -2.48 3.79
C ILE A 186 14.56 -2.42 5.00
N ALA A 187 13.88 -1.28 5.19
CA ALA A 187 12.90 -1.08 6.27
C ALA A 187 11.71 -2.06 6.20
N PHE A 188 11.28 -2.46 5.01
CA PHE A 188 10.25 -3.48 4.83
C PHE A 188 10.72 -4.82 5.41
N TYR A 189 11.91 -5.29 5.01
CA TYR A 189 12.45 -6.57 5.49
C TYR A 189 12.72 -6.55 7.00
N ALA A 190 13.20 -5.43 7.54
CA ALA A 190 13.38 -5.26 8.98
C ALA A 190 12.04 -5.32 9.74
N LYS A 191 10.95 -4.75 9.17
CA LYS A 191 9.61 -4.84 9.75
C LYS A 191 9.05 -6.26 9.68
N ALA A 192 9.21 -6.94 8.54
CA ALA A 192 8.82 -8.33 8.35
C ALA A 192 9.55 -9.28 9.32
N GLY A 193 10.86 -9.09 9.50
CA GLY A 193 11.66 -9.85 10.46
C GLY A 193 11.13 -9.74 11.90
N ARG A 194 10.79 -8.52 12.35
CA ARG A 194 10.16 -8.33 13.67
C ARG A 194 8.81 -9.04 13.80
N ALA A 195 7.97 -8.97 12.77
CA ALA A 195 6.67 -9.64 12.77
C ALA A 195 6.82 -11.17 12.85
N ALA A 196 7.75 -11.74 12.08
CA ALA A 196 8.08 -13.16 12.13
C ALA A 196 8.59 -13.59 13.52
N LEU A 197 9.51 -12.82 14.10
CA LEU A 197 10.06 -13.11 15.43
C LEU A 197 8.97 -13.10 16.51
N TYR A 198 8.02 -12.16 16.45
CA TYR A 198 6.92 -12.06 17.42
C TYR A 198 6.07 -13.35 17.45
N ILE A 199 5.83 -13.96 16.29
CA ILE A 199 5.09 -15.23 16.20
C ILE A 199 5.98 -16.46 16.35
N LYS A 200 7.23 -16.28 16.79
CA LYS A 200 8.24 -17.35 16.96
C LYS A 200 8.64 -18.05 15.66
N ASP A 201 8.43 -17.40 14.51
CA ASP A 201 9.00 -17.81 13.23
C ASP A 201 10.47 -17.35 13.15
N TYR A 202 11.32 -18.02 13.91
CA TYR A 202 12.73 -17.68 14.08
C TYR A 202 13.51 -17.76 12.76
N GLN A 203 13.24 -18.79 11.96
CA GLN A 203 13.89 -18.96 10.66
C GLN A 203 13.40 -17.91 9.64
N GLY A 204 12.09 -17.64 9.58
CA GLY A 204 11.54 -16.60 8.73
C GLY A 204 12.09 -15.22 9.10
N SER A 205 12.17 -14.92 10.40
CA SER A 205 12.80 -13.69 10.91
C SER A 205 14.24 -13.54 10.44
N ALA A 206 15.05 -14.61 10.60
CA ALA A 206 16.44 -14.61 10.17
C ALA A 206 16.60 -14.38 8.66
N ASN A 207 15.76 -15.02 7.84
CA ASN A 207 15.77 -14.86 6.39
C ASN A 207 15.40 -13.42 5.97
N PHE A 208 14.42 -12.80 6.63
CA PHE A 208 14.09 -11.40 6.38
C PHE A 208 15.24 -10.47 6.73
N TYR A 209 15.87 -10.63 7.90
CA TYR A 209 17.01 -9.81 8.28
C TYR A 209 18.24 -10.05 7.40
N LEU A 210 18.48 -11.27 6.93
CA LEU A 210 19.53 -11.53 5.95
C LEU A 210 19.29 -10.77 4.64
N THR A 211 18.04 -10.74 4.17
CA THR A 211 17.70 -9.95 2.97
C THR A 211 17.92 -8.45 3.21
N ALA A 212 17.61 -7.95 4.42
CA ALA A 212 17.91 -6.57 4.81
C ALA A 212 19.42 -6.29 4.82
N MET A 213 20.23 -7.21 5.35
CA MET A 213 21.70 -7.15 5.33
C MET A 213 22.23 -7.10 3.90
N GLN A 214 21.79 -8.01 3.03
CA GLN A 214 22.26 -8.08 1.63
C GLN A 214 21.95 -6.80 0.84
N LYS A 215 20.88 -6.10 1.20
CA LYS A 215 20.50 -4.80 0.60
C LYS A 215 21.21 -3.60 1.25
N SER A 216 21.87 -3.79 2.38
CA SER A 216 22.55 -2.72 3.10
C SER A 216 23.86 -2.36 2.42
N THR A 217 24.15 -1.05 2.39
CA THR A 217 25.37 -0.52 1.74
C THR A 217 26.47 -0.22 2.76
N SER A 218 26.11 0.14 3.99
CA SER A 218 27.06 0.39 5.06
C SER A 218 27.41 -0.88 5.85
N ILE A 219 28.66 -0.96 6.33
CA ILE A 219 29.12 -2.06 7.20
C ILE A 219 28.30 -2.11 8.48
N ASP A 220 27.92 -0.95 9.04
CA ASP A 220 27.14 -0.88 10.28
C ASP A 220 25.73 -1.44 10.12
N GLU A 221 25.03 -1.14 9.01
CA GLU A 221 23.71 -1.73 8.73
C GLU A 221 23.81 -3.23 8.43
N LYS A 222 24.82 -3.65 7.65
CA LYS A 222 25.08 -5.08 7.43
C LYS A 222 25.25 -5.81 8.76
N ARG A 223 26.10 -5.30 9.65
CA ARG A 223 26.33 -5.85 10.99
C ARG A 223 25.03 -5.89 11.82
N LEU A 224 24.27 -4.81 11.81
CA LEU A 224 23.01 -4.71 12.55
C LEU A 224 22.01 -5.79 12.13
N TYR A 225 21.80 -5.97 10.83
CA TYR A 225 20.83 -6.95 10.35
C TYR A 225 21.36 -8.38 10.42
N TYR A 226 22.66 -8.59 10.19
CA TYR A 226 23.30 -9.88 10.40
C TYR A 226 23.14 -10.38 11.83
N THR A 227 23.47 -9.54 12.82
CA THR A 227 23.31 -9.90 14.24
C THR A 227 21.86 -10.15 14.61
N LYS A 228 20.91 -9.36 14.10
CA LYS A 228 19.46 -9.63 14.28
C LYS A 228 19.01 -10.97 13.69
N ALA A 229 19.59 -11.38 12.55
CA ALA A 229 19.30 -12.69 11.97
C ALA A 229 19.78 -13.82 12.89
N LEU A 230 20.99 -13.70 13.43
CA LEU A 230 21.57 -14.67 14.37
C LEU A 230 20.80 -14.73 15.69
N ASP A 231 20.46 -13.57 16.27
CA ASP A 231 19.66 -13.48 17.50
C ASP A 231 18.29 -14.14 17.31
N SER A 232 17.68 -13.98 16.13
CA SER A 232 16.41 -14.64 15.81
C SER A 232 16.53 -16.16 15.85
N LEU A 233 17.58 -16.73 15.28
CA LEU A 233 17.82 -18.18 15.29
C LEU A 233 18.15 -18.69 16.70
N SER A 234 18.97 -17.96 17.44
CA SER A 234 19.31 -18.30 18.83
C SER A 234 18.08 -18.31 19.74
N ALA A 235 17.13 -17.40 19.55
CA ALA A 235 15.86 -17.39 20.30
C ALA A 235 15.01 -18.65 20.06
N GLY A 236 15.22 -19.35 18.94
CA GLY A 236 14.58 -20.63 18.64
C GLY A 236 15.18 -21.84 19.35
N GLY A 237 16.18 -21.65 20.21
CA GLY A 237 16.78 -22.72 21.01
C GLY A 237 17.73 -23.64 20.23
N VAL A 238 18.03 -23.31 18.97
CA VAL A 238 18.97 -24.08 18.14
C VAL A 238 20.17 -23.21 17.77
N GLU A 239 20.98 -22.90 18.77
CA GLU A 239 22.16 -22.04 18.60
C GLU A 239 23.18 -22.62 17.60
N SER A 240 23.19 -23.94 17.39
CA SER A 240 24.00 -24.58 16.34
C SER A 240 23.59 -24.15 14.92
N LYS A 241 22.29 -23.97 14.67
CA LYS A 241 21.78 -23.43 13.40
C LYS A 241 22.19 -21.97 13.22
N ALA A 242 22.25 -21.19 14.31
CA ALA A 242 22.73 -19.82 14.24
C ALA A 242 24.19 -19.75 13.79
N LEU A 243 25.06 -20.64 14.30
CA LEU A 243 26.46 -20.68 13.90
C LEU A 243 26.66 -21.15 12.45
N GLU A 244 25.93 -22.18 12.02
CA GLU A 244 25.96 -22.63 10.62
C GLU A 244 25.47 -21.50 9.68
N PHE A 245 24.37 -20.85 10.04
CA PHE A 245 23.83 -19.72 9.31
C PHE A 245 24.84 -18.57 9.22
N ALA A 246 25.54 -18.27 10.32
CA ALA A 246 26.57 -17.25 10.37
C ALA A 246 27.68 -17.53 9.34
N GLN A 247 28.28 -18.72 9.40
CA GLN A 247 29.38 -19.10 8.52
C GLN A 247 29.01 -18.99 7.04
N LYS A 248 27.77 -19.35 6.69
CA LYS A 248 27.29 -19.30 5.31
C LYS A 248 27.00 -17.87 4.81
N ASN A 249 26.70 -16.92 5.71
CA ASN A 249 26.10 -15.63 5.34
C ASN A 249 26.86 -14.39 5.86
N ILE A 250 28.13 -14.51 6.23
CA ILE A 250 28.95 -13.40 6.76
C ILE A 250 29.26 -12.27 5.74
N ASP A 251 28.81 -12.39 4.48
CA ASP A 251 29.15 -11.57 3.32
C ASP A 251 29.44 -10.07 3.58
N GLY A 252 30.71 -9.70 3.47
CA GLY A 252 31.22 -8.34 3.64
C GLY A 252 31.48 -7.93 5.09
N LEU A 253 31.34 -8.84 6.05
CA LEU A 253 31.64 -8.66 7.47
C LEU A 253 32.82 -9.52 7.95
N GLU A 254 33.54 -10.19 7.05
CA GLU A 254 34.62 -11.14 7.38
C GLU A 254 35.79 -10.46 8.12
N LYS A 255 35.97 -9.16 7.88
CA LYS A 255 37.01 -8.34 8.52
C LYS A 255 36.45 -7.34 9.51
N ASP A 256 35.16 -7.42 9.83
CA ASP A 256 34.53 -6.53 10.78
C ASP A 256 34.79 -7.01 12.22
N LYS A 257 35.56 -6.22 12.98
CA LYS A 257 35.99 -6.59 14.34
C LYS A 257 34.82 -6.92 15.26
N ASN A 258 33.77 -6.10 15.22
CA ASN A 258 32.59 -6.28 16.07
C ASN A 258 31.83 -7.56 15.72
N THR A 259 31.70 -7.88 14.43
CA THR A 259 31.11 -9.14 13.96
C THR A 259 31.93 -10.35 14.41
N LEU A 260 33.26 -10.32 14.26
CA LEU A 260 34.13 -11.42 14.70
C LEU A 260 34.05 -11.66 16.21
N ILE A 261 33.99 -10.60 17.02
CA ILE A 261 33.78 -10.71 18.48
C ILE A 261 32.43 -11.37 18.78
N TYR A 262 31.36 -10.95 18.08
CA TYR A 262 30.04 -11.53 18.27
C TYR A 262 30.02 -13.02 17.91
N LEU A 263 30.63 -13.41 16.78
CA LEU A 263 30.69 -14.79 16.32
C LEU A 263 31.54 -15.69 17.21
N ALA A 264 32.66 -15.18 17.76
CA ALA A 264 33.44 -15.92 18.75
C ALA A 264 32.61 -16.21 20.00
N LYS A 265 31.88 -15.22 20.53
CA LYS A 265 30.99 -15.41 21.69
C LYS A 265 29.86 -16.39 21.40
N LEU A 266 29.25 -16.30 20.21
CA LEU A 266 28.22 -17.24 19.79
C LEU A 266 28.79 -18.66 19.75
N ALA A 267 29.93 -18.88 19.08
CA ALA A 267 30.58 -20.18 18.97
C ALA A 267 30.92 -20.79 20.35
N LEU A 268 31.42 -19.98 21.28
CA LEU A 268 31.69 -20.43 22.65
C LEU A 268 30.42 -20.90 23.37
N ARG A 269 29.31 -20.16 23.23
CA ARG A 269 28.03 -20.52 23.86
C ARG A 269 27.49 -21.86 23.35
N VAL A 270 27.69 -22.16 22.06
CA VAL A 270 27.29 -23.44 21.46
C VAL A 270 28.32 -24.57 21.66
N GLY A 271 29.40 -24.34 22.43
CA GLY A 271 30.45 -25.32 22.68
C GLY A 271 31.37 -25.59 21.48
N GLN A 272 31.35 -24.74 20.45
CA GLN A 272 32.16 -24.88 19.23
C GLN A 272 33.51 -24.16 19.37
N GLN A 273 34.35 -24.69 20.27
CA GLN A 273 35.62 -24.06 20.66
C GLN A 273 36.54 -23.78 19.46
N LYS A 274 36.67 -24.73 18.52
CA LYS A 274 37.50 -24.55 17.31
C LYS A 274 37.04 -23.36 16.46
N ALA A 275 35.73 -23.16 16.30
CA ALA A 275 35.20 -22.03 15.56
C ALA A 275 35.45 -20.70 16.30
N ALA A 276 35.34 -20.70 17.63
CA ALA A 276 35.67 -19.53 18.43
C ALA A 276 37.15 -19.11 18.28
N GLU A 277 38.07 -20.07 18.36
CA GLU A 277 39.51 -19.84 18.16
C GLU A 277 39.81 -19.27 16.77
N GLN A 278 39.13 -19.76 15.72
CA GLN A 278 39.27 -19.22 14.36
C GLN A 278 38.90 -17.74 14.28
N TYR A 279 37.75 -17.34 14.83
CA TYR A 279 37.32 -15.94 14.83
C TYR A 279 38.23 -15.04 15.68
N ILE A 280 38.73 -15.53 16.81
CA ILE A 280 39.70 -14.80 17.65
C ILE A 280 41.02 -14.59 16.90
N ASN A 281 41.53 -15.62 16.22
CA ASN A 281 42.76 -15.50 15.43
C ASN A 281 42.62 -14.49 14.29
N GLN A 282 41.48 -14.48 13.60
CA GLN A 282 41.17 -13.46 12.59
C GLN A 282 41.17 -12.05 13.20
N LEU A 283 40.55 -11.88 14.37
CA LEU A 283 40.53 -10.61 15.10
C LEU A 283 41.95 -10.13 15.46
N LEU A 284 42.81 -11.03 15.95
CA LEU A 284 44.19 -10.71 16.29
C LEU A 284 44.96 -10.25 15.04
N GLN A 285 44.88 -10.99 13.93
CA GLN A 285 45.55 -10.63 12.68
C GLN A 285 45.14 -9.24 12.16
N LEU A 286 43.86 -8.86 12.31
CA LEU A 286 43.37 -7.54 11.94
C LEU A 286 43.94 -6.44 12.83
N ASN A 287 44.09 -6.70 14.12
CA ASN A 287 44.68 -5.74 15.06
C ASN A 287 46.17 -5.53 14.78
N TYR A 288 46.93 -6.60 14.50
CA TYR A 288 48.36 -6.51 14.16
C TYR A 288 48.61 -5.78 12.84
N ARG A 289 47.75 -5.94 11.83
CA ARG A 289 47.88 -5.23 10.54
C ARG A 289 47.52 -3.75 10.61
N GLY A 290 46.67 -3.36 11.56
CA GLY A 290 46.30 -1.95 11.78
C GLY A 290 47.30 -1.15 12.62
N SER A 291 48.33 -1.80 13.16
CA SER A 291 49.38 -1.21 14.00
C SER A 291 50.78 -1.29 13.39
N ALA A 292 50.90 -1.72 12.12
CA ALA A 292 52.13 -1.57 11.34
C ALA A 292 52.19 -0.13 10.78
N PRO A 293 53.28 0.63 11.03
CA PRO A 293 53.48 1.99 10.52
C PRO A 293 53.60 2.05 8.99
#